data_AF-A0A8S3DCH8-F1
#
_entry.id   AF-A0A8S3DCH8-F1
#
_cell.length_a   1.000
_cell.length_b   1.000
_cell.length_c   1.000
_cell.angle_alpha   90.00
_cell.angle_beta   90.00
_cell.angle_gamma   90.00
#
_symmetry.space_group_name_H-M   'P 1'
#
loop_
_entity.id
_entity.type
_entity.pdbx_description
1 polymer ?
#
loop_
_entity_poly.entity_id
_entity_poly.type
_entity_poly.pdbx_seq_one_letter_code
_entity_poly.pdbx_strand_id
1 'polypeptide(L)'
;GFSVEGQENIQEILSEQLYLCQFLTALSILRPGGHFACKLFDVFTPFSVGLVYLMYRTFNQISIHKPVTSRPANFERYIICKGLREDFRDFVRAYMYEINVLQNKCNANSEDNDVQSIVPMHIVKGNENFYEYIRDSNNHLGEHQIRNLRKIHAFVSNATLRDNRQNEVRLKCLQLW
;
A
#
# COMPACT_ATOMS: atom_id res chain seq x y z
N GLY A 1 8.76 7.03 1.62
CA GLY A 1 7.81 8.02 1.09
C GLY A 1 8.48 9.38 1.09
N PHE A 2 7.92 10.32 0.34
CA PHE A 2 8.46 11.66 0.12
C PHE A 2 7.31 12.69 0.13
N SER A 3 7.64 13.98 0.15
CA SER A 3 6.63 15.05 0.11
C SER A 3 5.98 15.13 -1.27
N VAL A 4 4.66 15.33 -1.29
CA VAL A 4 3.84 15.53 -2.50
C VAL A 4 2.93 16.74 -2.32
N GLU A 5 3.44 17.75 -1.62
CA GLU A 5 2.70 18.97 -1.28
C GLU A 5 2.03 19.58 -2.52
N GLY A 6 0.71 19.80 -2.44
CA GLY A 6 -0.12 20.29 -3.55
C GLY A 6 -0.55 19.23 -4.56
N GLN A 7 -0.12 17.98 -4.39
CA GLN A 7 -0.40 16.82 -5.26
C GLN A 7 -0.79 15.57 -4.44
N GLU A 8 -1.37 15.75 -3.26
CA GLU A 8 -1.64 14.67 -2.31
C GLU A 8 -2.56 13.57 -2.89
N ASN A 9 -3.47 13.95 -3.79
CA ASN A 9 -4.43 13.04 -4.42
C ASN A 9 -3.80 12.06 -5.41
N ILE A 10 -2.58 12.34 -5.91
CA ILE A 10 -1.85 11.47 -6.83
C ILE A 10 -0.64 10.80 -6.17
N GLN A 11 -0.58 10.81 -4.83
CA GLN A 11 0.54 10.26 -4.07
C GLN A 11 0.79 8.77 -4.36
N GLU A 12 -0.26 8.01 -4.65
CA GLU A 12 -0.14 6.61 -5.09
C GLU A 12 0.72 6.52 -6.36
N ILE A 13 0.30 7.21 -7.43
CA ILE A 13 0.95 7.19 -8.74
C ILE A 13 2.41 7.64 -8.61
N LEU A 14 2.66 8.74 -7.92
CA LEU A 14 4.02 9.25 -7.71
C LEU A 14 4.92 8.25 -6.93
N SER A 15 4.32 7.37 -6.13
CA SER A 15 5.04 6.40 -5.29
C SER A 15 5.17 5.01 -5.92
N GLU A 16 4.63 4.74 -7.11
CA GLU A 16 4.53 3.40 -7.69
C GLU A 16 5.90 2.72 -7.89
N GLN A 17 6.87 3.42 -8.49
CA GLN A 17 8.22 2.88 -8.64
C GLN A 17 8.89 2.62 -7.27
N LEU A 18 8.58 3.46 -6.28
CA LEU A 18 9.10 3.27 -4.92
C LEU A 18 8.46 2.04 -4.24
N TYR A 19 7.19 1.73 -4.49
CA TYR A 19 6.57 0.48 -4.04
C TYR A 19 7.24 -0.73 -4.69
N LEU A 20 7.41 -0.69 -6.01
CA LEU A 20 8.09 -1.73 -6.78
C LEU A 20 9.47 -2.03 -6.20
N CYS A 21 10.30 -1.00 -6.00
CA CYS A 21 11.66 -1.16 -5.49
C CYS A 21 11.69 -1.72 -4.05
N GLN A 22 10.77 -1.31 -3.18
CA GLN A 22 10.68 -1.86 -1.82
C GLN A 22 10.29 -3.34 -1.84
N PHE A 23 9.34 -3.73 -2.72
CA PHE A 23 8.90 -5.11 -2.86
C PHE A 23 10.00 -5.98 -3.48
N LEU A 24 10.66 -5.48 -4.52
CA LEU A 24 11.82 -6.12 -5.15
C LEU A 24 12.95 -6.33 -4.14
N THR A 25 13.22 -5.34 -3.29
CA THR A 25 14.22 -5.46 -2.22
C THR A 25 13.85 -6.59 -1.27
N ALA A 26 12.60 -6.64 -0.81
CA ALA A 26 12.10 -7.71 0.05
C ALA A 26 12.33 -9.10 -0.56
N LEU A 27 11.95 -9.29 -1.82
CA LEU A 27 12.17 -10.56 -2.54
C LEU A 27 13.65 -10.87 -2.77
N SER A 28 14.53 -9.86 -2.78
CA SER A 28 15.96 -10.05 -2.99
C SER A 28 16.69 -10.48 -1.72
N ILE A 29 16.32 -9.94 -0.55
CA ILE A 29 17.12 -10.11 0.68
C ILE A 29 16.47 -11.02 1.72
N LEU A 30 15.15 -11.23 1.67
CA LEU A 30 14.50 -12.06 2.66
C LEU A 30 14.86 -13.53 2.47
N ARG A 31 15.16 -14.20 3.58
CA ARG A 31 15.30 -15.64 3.65
C ARG A 31 13.94 -16.33 3.46
N PRO A 32 13.91 -17.63 3.06
CA PRO A 32 12.70 -18.44 3.08
C PRO A 32 11.97 -18.38 4.42
N GLY A 33 10.64 -18.28 4.38
CA GLY A 33 9.80 -18.08 5.57
C GLY A 33 9.88 -16.67 6.18
N GLY A 34 10.71 -15.77 5.64
CA GLY A 34 10.85 -14.38 6.07
C GLY A 34 9.54 -13.59 5.99
N HIS A 35 9.49 -12.44 6.67
CA HIS A 35 8.31 -11.59 6.73
C HIS A 35 8.65 -10.20 6.21
N PHE A 36 7.66 -9.51 5.67
CA PHE A 36 7.80 -8.18 5.11
C PHE A 36 6.68 -7.27 5.58
N ALA A 37 7.00 -6.03 5.90
CA ALA A 37 6.02 -4.99 6.16
C ALA A 37 6.45 -3.73 5.42
N CYS A 38 5.54 -3.13 4.67
CA CYS A 38 5.83 -1.98 3.84
C CYS A 38 4.70 -0.97 3.92
N LYS A 39 5.06 0.30 4.12
CA LYS A 39 4.11 1.40 4.00
C LYS A 39 3.72 1.56 2.53
N LEU A 40 2.41 1.71 2.31
CA LEU A 40 1.78 2.11 1.07
C LEU A 40 0.90 3.34 1.33
N PHE A 41 0.44 3.97 0.26
CA PHE A 41 -0.69 4.89 0.27
C PHE A 41 -1.90 4.17 -0.30
N ASP A 42 -2.67 4.81 -1.16
CA ASP A 42 -3.74 4.13 -1.87
C ASP A 42 -3.21 3.00 -2.77
N VAL A 43 -4.13 2.07 -3.08
CA VAL A 43 -3.90 0.89 -3.92
C VAL A 43 -5.10 0.78 -4.87
N PHE A 44 -5.35 1.83 -5.63
CA PHE A 44 -6.44 1.92 -6.59
C PHE A 44 -6.00 1.60 -8.01
N THR A 45 -4.74 1.85 -8.36
CA THR A 45 -4.26 1.67 -9.73
C THR A 45 -4.06 0.19 -10.06
N PRO A 46 -4.24 -0.22 -11.33
CA PRO A 46 -3.91 -1.56 -11.77
C PRO A 46 -2.46 -1.95 -11.48
N PHE A 47 -1.53 -1.00 -11.53
CA PHE A 47 -0.12 -1.21 -11.19
C PHE A 47 0.07 -1.57 -9.72
N SER A 48 -0.45 -0.76 -8.80
CA SER A 48 -0.37 -1.02 -7.35
C SER A 48 -1.07 -2.34 -6.97
N VAL A 49 -2.25 -2.60 -7.52
CA VAL A 49 -2.96 -3.87 -7.30
C VAL A 49 -2.16 -5.05 -7.86
N GLY A 50 -1.53 -4.89 -9.02
CA GLY A 50 -0.64 -5.88 -9.62
C GLY A 50 0.56 -6.20 -8.73
N LEU A 51 1.20 -5.18 -8.15
CA LEU A 51 2.29 -5.35 -7.19
C LEU A 51 1.84 -6.16 -5.96
N VAL A 52 0.70 -5.79 -5.37
CA VAL A 52 0.13 -6.50 -4.22
C VAL A 52 -0.23 -7.94 -4.59
N TYR A 53 -0.72 -8.19 -5.80
CA TYR A 53 -0.99 -9.54 -6.30
C TYR A 53 0.27 -10.39 -6.41
N LEU A 54 1.37 -9.82 -6.93
CA LEU A 54 2.65 -10.54 -6.98
C LEU A 54 3.19 -10.87 -5.58
N MET A 55 2.99 -9.96 -4.61
CA MET A 55 3.32 -10.25 -3.20
C MET A 55 2.41 -11.34 -2.61
N TYR A 56 1.11 -11.32 -2.91
CA TYR A 56 0.18 -12.40 -2.54
C TYR A 56 0.62 -13.76 -3.11
N ARG A 57 1.19 -13.78 -4.32
CA ARG A 57 1.68 -15.01 -4.95
C ARG A 57 3.01 -15.52 -4.39
N THR A 58 3.79 -14.68 -3.73
CA THR A 58 5.13 -15.01 -3.21
C THR A 58 5.18 -15.19 -1.70
N PHE A 59 4.11 -14.87 -0.96
CA PHE A 59 4.03 -15.08 0.48
C PHE A 59 2.87 -16.04 0.82
N ASN A 60 2.96 -16.70 1.98
CA ASN A 60 1.90 -17.58 2.46
C ASN A 60 0.63 -16.81 2.82
N GLN A 61 0.78 -15.60 3.35
CA GLN A 61 -0.32 -14.72 3.70
C GLN A 61 0.07 -13.27 3.47
N ILE A 62 -0.90 -12.47 3.01
CA ILE A 62 -0.79 -11.02 3.02
C ILE A 62 -1.97 -10.39 3.77
N SER A 63 -1.79 -9.17 4.25
CA SER A 63 -2.87 -8.28 4.67
C SER A 63 -2.55 -6.84 4.33
N ILE A 64 -3.58 -6.01 4.23
CA ILE A 64 -3.52 -4.56 4.13
C ILE A 64 -4.08 -4.03 5.43
N HIS A 65 -3.28 -3.26 6.16
CA HIS A 65 -3.59 -2.84 7.51
C HIS A 65 -3.23 -1.38 7.73
N LYS A 66 -4.15 -0.60 8.28
CA LYS A 66 -3.89 0.75 8.78
C LYS A 66 -3.88 0.70 10.31
N PRO A 67 -2.72 0.75 10.96
CA PRO A 67 -2.65 0.74 12.42
C PRO A 67 -3.20 2.06 12.99
N VAL A 68 -3.69 2.03 14.23
CA VAL A 68 -4.25 3.23 14.91
C VAL A 68 -3.21 4.33 15.16
N THR A 69 -1.92 4.01 15.07
CA THR A 69 -0.81 4.97 15.11
C THR A 69 -0.62 5.73 13.80
N SER A 70 -1.19 5.24 12.69
CA SER A 70 -1.30 5.99 11.44
C SER A 70 -2.47 6.97 11.52
N ARG A 71 -2.25 8.23 11.14
CA ARG A 71 -3.29 9.27 11.24
C ARG A 71 -4.53 8.86 10.43
N PRO A 72 -5.74 8.95 11.00
CA PRO A 72 -6.92 8.29 10.43
C PRO A 72 -7.47 8.96 9.17
N ALA A 73 -7.06 10.20 8.88
CA ALA A 73 -7.51 10.97 7.71
C ALA A 73 -6.55 10.91 6.51
N ASN A 74 -5.36 10.30 6.64
CA ASN A 74 -4.41 10.17 5.54
C ASN A 74 -4.53 8.81 4.82
N PHE A 75 -3.92 8.72 3.64
CA PHE A 75 -3.93 7.54 2.78
C PHE A 75 -3.00 6.41 3.23
N GLU A 76 -2.17 6.65 4.26
CA GLU A 76 -1.15 5.71 4.72
C GLU A 76 -1.79 4.41 5.24
N ARG A 77 -1.28 3.29 4.72
CA ARG A 77 -1.59 1.93 5.13
C ARG A 77 -0.34 1.08 4.98
N TYR A 78 -0.39 -0.17 5.41
CA TYR A 78 0.73 -1.11 5.32
C TYR A 78 0.29 -2.39 4.65
N ILE A 79 1.10 -2.91 3.75
CA ILE A 79 1.04 -4.33 3.40
C ILE A 79 1.90 -5.11 4.39
N ILE A 80 1.35 -6.19 4.93
CA ILE A 80 2.04 -7.13 5.80
C ILE A 80 2.06 -8.48 5.10
N CYS A 81 3.24 -9.01 4.77
CA CYS A 81 3.41 -10.30 4.13
C CYS A 81 4.11 -11.27 5.09
N LYS A 82 3.54 -12.47 5.26
CA LYS A 82 4.05 -13.50 6.17
C LYS A 82 4.45 -14.75 5.40
N GLY A 83 5.61 -15.28 5.75
CA GLY A 83 6.17 -16.51 5.20
C GLY A 83 6.50 -16.40 3.72
N LEU A 84 7.66 -15.82 3.37
CA LEU A 84 8.15 -15.81 2.00
C LEU A 84 8.28 -17.26 1.50
N ARG A 85 7.63 -17.52 0.38
CA ARG A 85 7.70 -18.80 -0.32
C ARG A 85 8.93 -18.84 -1.22
N GLU A 86 9.49 -20.03 -1.41
CA GLU A 86 10.58 -20.21 -2.36
C GLU A 86 10.08 -20.39 -3.79
N ASP A 87 8.89 -20.98 -3.93
CA ASP A 87 8.29 -21.18 -5.25
C ASP A 87 7.92 -19.83 -5.87
N PHE A 88 8.35 -19.64 -7.12
CA PHE A 88 8.14 -18.43 -7.94
C PHE A 88 8.84 -17.15 -7.46
N ARG A 89 9.49 -17.14 -6.28
CA ARG A 89 10.22 -15.97 -5.75
C ARG A 89 11.18 -15.39 -6.78
N ASP A 90 12.07 -16.21 -7.32
CA ASP A 90 13.12 -15.74 -8.23
C ASP A 90 12.56 -15.24 -9.56
N PHE A 91 11.48 -15.86 -10.05
CA PHE A 91 10.77 -15.42 -11.25
C PHE A 91 10.12 -14.05 -11.04
N VAL A 92 9.38 -13.88 -9.94
CA VAL A 92 8.73 -12.60 -9.62
C VAL A 92 9.76 -11.51 -9.33
N ARG A 93 10.86 -11.84 -8.65
CA ARG A 93 11.99 -10.92 -8.42
C ARG A 93 12.59 -10.45 -9.76
N ALA A 94 12.90 -11.39 -10.67
CA ALA A 94 13.47 -11.05 -11.97
C ALA A 94 12.48 -10.19 -12.79
N TYR A 95 11.20 -10.54 -12.80
CA TYR A 95 10.17 -9.76 -13.47
C TYR A 95 10.07 -8.32 -12.92
N MET A 96 10.02 -8.15 -11.59
CA MET A 96 10.00 -6.83 -10.96
C MET A 96 11.26 -6.01 -11.25
N TYR A 97 12.42 -6.67 -11.35
CA TYR A 97 13.67 -6.02 -11.74
C TYR A 97 13.58 -5.44 -13.16
N GLU A 98 13.07 -6.23 -14.13
CA GLU A 98 12.87 -5.76 -15.50
C GLU A 98 11.89 -4.58 -15.59
N ILE A 99 10.78 -4.61 -14.83
CA ILE A 99 9.84 -3.47 -14.77
C ILE A 99 10.55 -2.21 -14.25
N ASN A 100 11.38 -2.33 -13.22
CA ASN A 100 12.11 -1.17 -12.70
C ASN A 100 13.12 -0.63 -13.73
N VAL A 101 13.80 -1.51 -14.46
CA VAL A 101 14.68 -1.11 -15.58
C VAL A 101 13.89 -0.37 -16.66
N LEU A 102 12.68 -0.85 -17.01
CA LEU A 102 11.81 -0.19 -17.98
C LEU A 102 11.35 1.19 -17.49
N GLN A 103 10.86 1.32 -16.25
CA GLN A 103 10.45 2.62 -15.68
C GLN A 103 11.60 3.64 -15.68
N ASN A 104 12.82 3.21 -15.33
CA ASN A 104 13.99 4.09 -15.38
C ASN A 104 14.31 4.57 -16.80
N LYS A 105 14.12 3.75 -17.83
CA LYS A 105 14.31 4.15 -19.23
C LYS A 105 13.25 5.15 -19.68
N CYS A 106 11.98 4.89 -19.37
CA CYS A 106 10.86 5.81 -19.64
C CYS A 106 11.12 7.20 -19.02
N ASN A 107 11.53 7.23 -17.75
CA ASN A 107 11.83 8.46 -17.03
C ASN A 107 13.03 9.22 -17.62
N ALA A 108 14.06 8.51 -18.09
CA ALA A 108 15.26 9.13 -18.67
C ALA A 108 15.00 9.78 -20.04
N ASN A 109 14.07 9.23 -20.83
CA ASN A 109 13.77 9.71 -22.18
C ASN A 109 12.73 10.86 -22.19
N SER A 110 12.16 11.24 -21.05
CA SER A 110 11.03 12.20 -20.95
C SER A 110 9.88 11.84 -21.89
N GLU A 111 9.69 10.55 -22.18
CA GLU A 111 8.56 10.06 -22.94
C GLU A 111 7.33 10.09 -22.03
N ASP A 112 6.16 10.45 -22.58
CA ASP A 112 4.87 10.38 -21.90
C ASP A 112 4.37 8.92 -21.74
N ASN A 113 5.30 7.98 -21.74
CA ASN A 113 5.07 6.54 -21.70
C ASN A 113 5.42 6.02 -20.31
N ASP A 114 4.44 5.47 -19.59
CA ASP A 114 4.64 4.86 -18.27
C ASP A 114 3.99 3.48 -18.18
N VAL A 115 4.50 2.63 -17.29
CA VAL A 115 4.03 1.26 -17.07
C VAL A 115 2.74 1.28 -16.25
N GLN A 116 1.59 1.30 -16.92
CA GLN A 116 0.27 1.41 -16.27
C GLN A 116 -0.22 0.11 -15.59
N SER A 117 0.35 -1.05 -15.96
CA SER A 117 -0.05 -2.34 -15.41
C SER A 117 1.02 -3.41 -15.61
N ILE A 118 1.19 -4.26 -14.59
CA ILE A 118 2.17 -5.36 -14.56
C ILE A 118 1.51 -6.74 -14.39
N VAL A 119 0.20 -6.78 -14.15
CA VAL A 119 -0.58 -8.02 -14.13
C VAL A 119 -1.88 -7.74 -14.88
N PRO A 120 -2.22 -8.52 -15.92
CA PRO A 120 -3.46 -8.33 -16.64
C PRO A 120 -4.67 -8.41 -15.70
N MET A 121 -5.58 -7.44 -15.79
CA MET A 121 -6.71 -7.33 -14.86
C MET A 121 -7.62 -8.56 -14.85
N HIS A 122 -7.72 -9.29 -15.97
CA HIS A 122 -8.48 -10.54 -16.03
C HIS A 122 -7.84 -11.67 -15.19
N ILE A 123 -6.51 -11.68 -15.03
CA ILE A 123 -5.80 -12.63 -14.15
C ILE A 123 -6.06 -12.28 -12.69
N VAL A 124 -6.01 -10.99 -12.33
CA VAL A 124 -6.32 -10.52 -10.97
C VAL A 124 -7.77 -10.85 -10.61
N LYS A 125 -8.72 -10.49 -11.48
CA LYS A 125 -10.15 -10.76 -11.28
C LYS A 125 -10.50 -12.25 -11.30
N GLY A 126 -9.73 -13.06 -12.02
CA GLY A 126 -9.87 -14.52 -12.00
C GLY A 126 -9.52 -15.14 -10.65
N ASN A 127 -8.85 -14.43 -9.76
CA ASN A 127 -8.71 -14.81 -8.35
C ASN A 127 -9.71 -14.02 -7.50
N GLU A 128 -10.94 -14.54 -7.41
CA GLU A 128 -12.06 -13.86 -6.74
C GLU A 128 -11.73 -13.49 -5.29
N ASN A 129 -11.17 -14.44 -4.51
CA ASN A 129 -10.77 -14.19 -3.12
C ASN A 129 -9.83 -12.99 -2.97
N PHE A 130 -8.80 -12.90 -3.82
CA PHE A 130 -7.87 -11.77 -3.78
C PHE A 130 -8.56 -10.47 -4.23
N TYR A 131 -9.32 -10.53 -5.32
CA TYR A 131 -9.95 -9.35 -5.90
C TYR A 131 -10.98 -8.73 -4.96
N GLU A 132 -11.85 -9.56 -4.36
CA GLU A 132 -12.83 -9.13 -3.36
C GLU A 132 -12.14 -8.55 -2.13
N TYR A 133 -11.09 -9.20 -1.63
CA TYR A 133 -10.31 -8.70 -0.50
C TYR A 133 -9.75 -7.29 -0.75
N ILE A 134 -9.15 -7.04 -1.92
CA ILE A 134 -8.60 -5.71 -2.25
C ILE A 134 -9.71 -4.68 -2.40
N ARG A 135 -10.80 -5.03 -3.09
CA ARG A 135 -11.97 -4.15 -3.26
C ARG A 135 -12.54 -3.74 -1.91
N ASP A 136 -12.79 -4.71 -1.04
CA ASP A 136 -13.44 -4.48 0.26
C ASP A 136 -12.50 -3.74 1.21
N SER A 137 -11.20 -4.06 1.20
CA SER A 137 -10.17 -3.31 1.92
C SER A 137 -10.13 -1.84 1.51
N ASN A 138 -10.16 -1.56 0.20
CA ASN A 138 -10.14 -0.19 -0.33
C ASN A 138 -11.41 0.58 0.06
N ASN A 139 -12.58 -0.03 -0.08
CA ASN A 139 -13.85 0.60 0.30
C ASN A 139 -13.89 0.90 1.80
N HIS A 140 -13.52 -0.06 2.64
CA HIS A 140 -13.50 0.10 4.09
C HIS A 140 -12.57 1.23 4.54
N LEU A 141 -11.34 1.27 4.01
CA LEU A 141 -10.37 2.31 4.33
C LEU A 141 -10.82 3.68 3.82
N GLY A 142 -11.40 3.74 2.61
CA GLY A 142 -11.97 4.97 2.04
C GLY A 142 -13.11 5.54 2.90
N GLU A 143 -14.06 4.70 3.32
CA GLU A 143 -15.15 5.13 4.22
C GLU A 143 -14.63 5.62 5.57
N HIS A 144 -13.62 4.94 6.13
CA HIS A 144 -12.98 5.37 7.36
C HIS A 144 -12.30 6.75 7.18
N GLN A 145 -11.58 6.94 6.07
CA GLN A 145 -10.91 8.19 5.77
C GLN A 145 -11.89 9.35 5.60
N ILE A 146 -12.96 9.16 4.83
CA ILE A 146 -14.02 10.17 4.61
C ILE A 146 -14.60 10.65 5.94
N ARG A 147 -14.93 9.73 6.85
CA ARG A 147 -15.44 10.08 8.19
C ARG A 147 -14.45 10.94 8.98
N ASN A 148 -13.16 10.62 8.92
CA ASN A 148 -12.15 11.34 9.66
C ASN A 148 -11.80 12.70 9.04
N LEU A 149 -11.81 12.82 7.71
CA LEU A 149 -11.70 14.12 7.02
C LEU A 149 -12.86 15.04 7.40
N ARG A 150 -14.10 14.52 7.41
CA ARG A 150 -15.27 15.28 7.89
C ARG A 150 -15.15 15.68 9.36
N LYS A 151 -14.62 14.80 10.22
CA LYS A 151 -14.33 15.11 11.63
C LYS A 151 -13.33 16.26 11.74
N ILE A 152 -12.23 16.25 10.98
CA ILE A 152 -11.25 17.34 10.97
C ILE A 152 -11.91 18.64 10.52
N HIS A 153 -12.67 18.63 9.42
CA HIS A 153 -13.39 19.80 8.95
C HIS A 153 -14.31 20.39 10.03
N ALA A 154 -15.09 19.54 10.72
CA ALA A 154 -15.96 19.97 11.81
C ALA A 154 -15.18 20.62 12.98
N PHE A 155 -14.01 20.08 13.33
CA PHE A 155 -13.15 20.63 14.40
C PHE A 155 -12.48 21.95 14.00
N VAL A 156 -12.19 22.14 12.71
CA VAL A 156 -11.71 23.42 12.18
C VAL A 156 -12.84 24.46 12.21
N SER A 157 -14.06 24.08 11.83
CA SER A 157 -15.22 24.98 11.89
C SER A 157 -15.67 25.31 13.32
N ASN A 158 -15.44 24.42 14.28
CA ASN A 158 -15.79 24.62 15.68
C ASN A 158 -14.62 24.24 16.60
N ALA A 159 -13.84 25.25 16.99
CA ALA A 159 -12.68 25.11 17.86
C ALA A 159 -13.00 24.70 19.31
N THR A 160 -14.27 24.54 19.70
CA THR A 160 -14.67 24.03 21.03
C THR A 160 -14.75 22.50 21.10
N LEU A 161 -14.82 21.82 19.94
CA LEU A 161 -14.91 20.35 19.89
C LEU A 161 -13.63 19.70 20.41
N ARG A 162 -13.76 18.67 21.25
CA ARG A 162 -12.63 17.94 21.84
C ARG A 162 -12.90 16.43 21.82
N ASP A 163 -11.83 15.65 21.72
CA ASP A 163 -11.86 14.21 21.91
C ASP A 163 -11.36 13.88 23.31
N ASN A 164 -12.28 13.74 24.26
CA ASN A 164 -11.96 13.62 25.68
C ASN A 164 -11.34 12.25 26.06
N ARG A 165 -11.26 11.31 25.11
CA ARG A 165 -10.78 9.94 25.35
C ARG A 165 -9.31 9.73 25.00
N GLN A 166 -8.62 10.76 24.49
CA GLN A 166 -7.23 10.63 24.00
C GLN A 166 -6.27 10.06 25.04
N ASN A 167 -6.29 10.56 26.29
CA ASN A 167 -5.39 10.06 27.33
C ASN A 167 -5.71 8.61 27.72
N GLU A 168 -7.00 8.26 27.83
CA GLU A 168 -7.45 6.89 28.13
C GLU A 168 -6.99 5.91 27.04
N VAL A 169 -7.22 6.25 25.77
CA VAL A 169 -6.82 5.42 24.62
C VAL A 169 -5.29 5.26 24.59
N ARG A 170 -4.53 6.34 24.82
CA ARG A 170 -3.07 6.29 24.90
C ARG A 170 -2.59 5.30 25.95
N LEU A 171 -3.13 5.38 27.18
CA LEU A 171 -2.74 4.49 28.27
C LEU A 171 -3.09 3.03 27.97
N LYS A 172 -4.27 2.76 27.41
CA LYS A 172 -4.68 1.41 27.00
C LYS A 172 -3.79 0.83 25.90
N CYS A 173 -3.40 1.64 24.91
CA CYS A 173 -2.47 1.22 23.87
C CYS A 173 -1.09 0.87 24.43
N LEU A 174 -0.53 1.71 25.31
CA LEU A 174 0.77 1.48 25.95
C LEU A 174 0.78 0.27 26.89
N GLN A 175 -0.37 -0.08 27.48
CA GLN A 175 -0.50 -1.28 28.30
C GLN A 175 -0.59 -2.57 27.47
N LEU A 176 -1.18 -2.48 26.27
CA LEU A 176 -1.41 -3.64 25.41
C LEU A 176 -0.16 -4.08 24.63
N TRP A 177 0.71 -3.15 24.25
CA TRP A 177 1.93 -3.39 23.47
C TRP A 177 3.16 -3.55 24.35
#